data_AF-A0A1F6DJ48-F1
#
_entry.id   AF-A0A1F6DJ48-F1
#
_cell.length_a   1.000
_cell.length_b   1.000
_cell.length_c   1.000
_cell.angle_alpha   90.00
_cell.angle_beta   90.00
_cell.angle_gamma   90.00
#
_symmetry.space_group_name_H-M   'P 1'
#
loop_
_entity.id
_entity.type
_entity.pdbx_description
1 polymer ?
#
loop_
_entity_poly.entity_id
_entity_poly.type
_entity_poly.pdbx_seq_one_letter_code
_entity_poly.pdbx_strand_id
1 'polypeptide(L)'
;MTFSRIILLALVATPLVAFAQATGLVPCSGPDCQACDILKLIQNIINNFFIPFAVMLAVIGLAWDGFKMVTSGSDNPLLHSVFRQRLKNIVIGFILMLGAWVIVDTVMKLFLNDQQFGSWNKIQCIAQPVPTQGAFANVGTTGTSTTPTVITNASSTAISGTVGGKPYLCTDCVDLRSLGFNCKESQCFLDKGTAAKLAQLSSTYPLRITEAMPPTVRHSAECHSTGHCVDATISNVTNASEAVIFANTASAAGIRAVWEGADCATRDKIRAATGNPRSAYCKSDSGFGHITGTHYSLYSN
;
A
#
# COMPACT_ATOMS: atom_id res chain seq x y z
N MET A 1 41.08 -2.94 -43.48
CA MET A 1 40.05 -1.88 -43.40
C MET A 1 38.65 -2.32 -43.87
N THR A 2 38.50 -3.44 -44.59
CA THR A 2 37.21 -3.94 -45.09
C THR A 2 36.41 -4.74 -44.04
N PHE A 3 37.08 -5.47 -43.15
CA PHE A 3 36.45 -6.27 -42.08
C PHE A 3 35.69 -5.42 -41.04
N SER A 4 36.23 -4.24 -40.68
CA SER A 4 35.57 -3.30 -39.77
C SER A 4 34.27 -2.75 -40.35
N ARG A 5 34.15 -2.67 -41.69
CA ARG A 5 32.94 -2.20 -42.37
C ARG A 5 31.87 -3.29 -42.48
N ILE A 6 32.26 -4.56 -42.59
CA ILE A 6 31.33 -5.70 -42.62
C ILE A 6 30.74 -5.96 -41.21
N ILE A 7 31.55 -5.83 -40.16
CA ILE A 7 31.08 -5.91 -38.77
C ILE A 7 30.16 -4.73 -38.45
N LEU A 8 30.45 -3.52 -38.95
CA LEU A 8 29.57 -2.37 -38.81
C LEU A 8 28.26 -2.54 -39.60
N LEU A 9 28.31 -3.13 -40.80
CA LEU A 9 27.10 -3.43 -41.60
C LEU A 9 26.23 -4.54 -40.96
N ALA A 10 26.85 -5.55 -40.35
CA ALA A 10 26.15 -6.61 -39.63
C ALA A 10 25.55 -6.11 -38.30
N LEU A 11 26.24 -5.22 -37.57
CA LEU A 11 25.69 -4.56 -36.38
C LEU A 11 24.55 -3.58 -36.72
N VAL A 12 24.62 -2.92 -37.89
CA VAL A 12 23.59 -1.97 -38.35
C VAL A 12 22.37 -2.69 -38.93
N ALA A 13 22.51 -3.93 -39.41
CA ALA A 13 21.39 -4.74 -39.90
C ALA A 13 20.62 -5.48 -38.78
N THR A 14 21.16 -5.56 -37.55
CA THR A 14 20.53 -6.27 -36.42
C THR A 14 19.64 -5.45 -35.46
N PRO A 15 19.00 -4.32 -35.85
CA PRO A 15 17.83 -3.85 -35.12
C PRO A 15 16.57 -3.83 -36.00
N LEU A 16 16.42 -4.77 -36.94
CA LEU A 16 15.12 -5.01 -37.60
C LEU A 16 14.16 -5.89 -36.77
N VAL A 17 14.62 -6.45 -35.65
CA VAL A 17 13.81 -7.30 -34.75
C VAL A 17 13.63 -6.71 -33.36
N ALA A 18 14.07 -5.48 -33.12
CA ALA A 18 13.68 -4.73 -31.94
C ALA A 18 12.25 -4.24 -32.14
N PHE A 19 11.29 -5.16 -32.04
CA PHE A 19 9.89 -4.82 -31.85
C PHE A 19 9.80 -3.91 -30.62
N ALA A 20 9.70 -2.61 -30.85
CA ALA A 20 9.18 -1.65 -29.90
C ALA A 20 7.70 -2.02 -29.68
N GLN A 21 7.44 -3.00 -28.82
CA GLN A 21 6.08 -3.27 -28.40
C GLN A 21 5.63 -2.10 -27.53
N ALA A 22 4.55 -1.46 -27.98
CA ALA A 22 3.90 -0.28 -27.42
C ALA A 22 3.25 -0.49 -26.04
N THR A 23 3.79 -1.39 -25.23
CA THR A 23 3.51 -1.52 -23.79
C THR A 23 4.70 -0.91 -23.07
N GLY A 24 4.56 0.32 -22.59
CA GLY A 24 5.60 1.03 -21.85
C GLY A 24 6.20 0.17 -20.73
N LEU A 25 7.47 0.42 -20.40
CA LEU A 25 8.16 -0.26 -19.30
C LEU A 25 7.31 -0.25 -18.02
N VAL A 26 6.69 0.91 -17.74
CA VAL A 26 5.77 1.13 -16.63
C VAL A 26 4.33 0.79 -17.11
N PRO A 27 3.68 -0.23 -16.55
CA PRO A 27 2.34 -0.67 -16.95
C PRO A 27 1.21 0.13 -16.25
N CYS A 28 1.48 1.36 -15.84
CA CYS A 28 0.54 2.22 -15.13
C CYS A 28 0.90 3.70 -15.34
N SER A 29 -0.07 4.59 -15.11
CA SER A 29 0.10 6.04 -15.24
C SER A 29 -0.35 6.74 -13.96
N GLY A 30 0.61 7.23 -13.17
CA GLY A 30 0.34 8.07 -12.00
C GLY A 30 -0.23 7.32 -10.79
N PRO A 31 -1.24 7.87 -10.09
CA PRO A 31 -1.70 7.36 -8.78
C PRO A 31 -2.40 6.00 -8.81
N ASP A 32 -2.67 5.44 -9.99
CA ASP A 32 -3.28 4.11 -10.15
C ASP A 32 -2.28 2.95 -10.05
N CYS A 33 -0.99 3.22 -9.91
CA CYS A 33 0.01 2.17 -9.82
C CYS A 33 -0.17 1.34 -8.54
N GLN A 34 -0.52 0.07 -8.71
CA GLN A 34 -0.65 -0.89 -7.63
C GLN A 34 0.69 -1.59 -7.37
N ALA A 35 0.85 -2.23 -6.21
CA ALA A 35 2.04 -3.04 -5.92
C ALA A 35 2.28 -4.13 -6.98
N CYS A 36 1.21 -4.59 -7.65
CA CYS A 36 1.32 -5.55 -8.74
C CYS A 36 1.96 -4.96 -10.00
N ASP A 37 1.81 -3.66 -10.25
CA ASP A 37 2.40 -2.98 -11.41
C ASP A 37 3.90 -2.81 -11.26
N ILE A 38 4.41 -2.72 -10.02
CA ILE A 38 5.85 -2.75 -9.74
C ILE A 38 6.43 -4.12 -10.12
N LEU A 39 5.74 -5.20 -9.77
CA LEU A 39 6.18 -6.55 -10.10
C LEU A 39 6.13 -6.81 -11.62
N LYS A 40 5.10 -6.30 -12.31
CA LYS A 40 5.03 -6.32 -13.78
C LYS A 40 6.14 -5.49 -14.43
N LEU A 41 6.47 -4.32 -13.90
CA LEU A 41 7.60 -3.50 -14.36
C LEU A 41 8.91 -4.30 -14.25
N ILE A 42 9.17 -4.93 -13.11
CA ILE A 42 10.36 -5.77 -12.90
C ILE A 42 10.39 -6.91 -13.91
N GLN A 43 9.27 -7.58 -14.17
CA GLN A 43 9.19 -8.63 -15.18
C GLN A 43 9.42 -8.11 -16.60
N ASN A 44 8.88 -6.95 -16.95
CA ASN A 44 9.09 -6.33 -18.25
C ASN A 44 10.57 -5.97 -18.44
N ILE A 45 11.22 -5.43 -17.40
CA ILE A 45 12.66 -5.12 -17.42
C ILE A 45 13.49 -6.40 -17.60
N ILE A 46 13.20 -7.45 -16.83
CA ILE A 46 13.96 -8.69 -16.91
C ILE A 46 13.75 -9.37 -18.26
N ASN A 47 12.50 -9.57 -18.67
CA ASN A 47 12.16 -10.35 -19.87
C ASN A 47 12.42 -9.59 -21.18
N ASN A 48 12.18 -8.27 -21.21
CA ASN A 48 12.27 -7.50 -22.45
C ASN A 48 13.60 -6.75 -22.59
N PHE A 49 14.35 -6.54 -21.50
CA PHE A 49 15.64 -5.86 -21.56
C PHE A 49 16.79 -6.78 -21.15
N PHE A 50 16.87 -7.25 -19.90
CA PHE A 50 18.05 -7.96 -19.41
C PHE A 50 18.30 -9.30 -20.10
N ILE A 51 17.28 -10.14 -20.29
CA ILE A 51 17.42 -11.43 -20.96
C ILE A 51 17.89 -11.26 -22.41
N PRO A 52 17.21 -10.50 -23.28
CA PRO A 52 17.66 -10.33 -24.67
C PRO A 52 19.02 -9.62 -24.76
N PHE A 53 19.29 -8.66 -23.89
CA PHE A 53 20.59 -7.99 -23.83
C PHE A 53 21.73 -8.95 -23.43
N ALA A 54 21.52 -9.78 -22.41
CA ALA A 54 22.51 -10.77 -21.98
C ALA A 54 22.77 -11.82 -23.07
N VAL A 55 21.71 -12.31 -23.73
CA VAL A 55 21.84 -13.26 -24.86
C VAL A 55 22.59 -12.61 -26.02
N MET A 56 22.29 -11.35 -26.36
CA MET A 56 23.01 -10.61 -27.40
C MET A 56 24.50 -10.50 -27.10
N LEU A 57 24.87 -10.12 -25.87
CA LEU A 57 26.28 -10.05 -25.46
C LEU A 57 26.97 -11.42 -25.49
N ALA A 58 26.27 -12.48 -25.08
CA ALA A 58 26.80 -13.84 -25.12
C ALA A 58 27.08 -14.29 -26.56
N VAL A 59 26.15 -14.02 -27.50
CA VAL A 59 26.32 -14.36 -28.92
C VAL A 59 27.49 -13.59 -29.54
N ILE A 60 27.60 -12.27 -29.27
CA ILE A 60 28.71 -11.45 -29.77
C ILE A 60 30.05 -11.95 -29.21
N GLY A 61 30.12 -12.24 -27.91
CA GLY A 61 31.32 -12.77 -27.27
C GLY A 61 31.76 -14.11 -27.86
N LEU A 62 30.81 -15.04 -28.04
CA LEU A 62 31.07 -16.35 -28.64
C LEU A 62 31.48 -16.24 -30.12
N ALA A 63 30.84 -15.37 -30.89
CA ALA A 63 31.19 -15.14 -32.29
C ALA A 63 32.58 -14.52 -32.44
N TRP A 64 32.92 -13.55 -31.58
CA TRP A 64 34.24 -12.91 -31.58
C TRP A 64 35.35 -13.88 -31.18
N ASP A 65 35.16 -14.61 -30.09
CA ASP A 65 36.14 -15.58 -29.61
C ASP A 65 36.29 -16.76 -30.59
N GLY A 66 35.18 -17.21 -31.19
CA GLY A 66 35.19 -18.25 -32.23
C GLY A 66 35.89 -17.81 -33.50
N PHE A 67 35.62 -16.59 -34.00
CA PHE A 67 36.30 -16.03 -35.16
C PHE A 67 37.80 -15.87 -34.93
N LYS A 68 38.19 -15.37 -33.76
CA LYS A 68 39.61 -15.24 -33.37
C LYS A 68 40.29 -16.61 -33.33
N MET A 69 39.61 -17.65 -32.84
CA MET A 69 40.17 -19.01 -32.82
C MET A 69 40.43 -19.53 -34.24
N VAL A 70 39.45 -19.42 -35.15
CA VAL A 70 39.58 -19.94 -36.53
C VAL A 70 40.65 -19.20 -37.33
N THR A 71 40.82 -17.89 -37.09
CA THR A 71 41.78 -17.05 -37.83
C THR A 71 43.20 -17.05 -37.25
N SER A 72 43.41 -17.54 -36.02
CA SER A 72 44.69 -17.43 -35.31
C SER A 72 45.76 -18.49 -35.63
N GLY A 73 45.46 -19.48 -36.49
CA GLY A 73 46.37 -20.58 -36.81
C GLY A 73 46.58 -21.57 -35.65
N SER A 74 46.96 -22.82 -35.94
CA SER A 74 47.00 -23.92 -34.95
C SER A 74 48.14 -23.87 -33.93
N ASP A 75 49.11 -22.97 -34.11
CA ASP A 75 50.43 -23.13 -33.47
C ASP A 75 50.61 -22.29 -32.19
N ASN A 76 49.55 -21.65 -31.70
CA ASN A 76 49.59 -20.83 -30.49
C ASN A 76 48.90 -21.53 -29.30
N PRO A 77 49.62 -22.34 -28.49
CA PRO A 77 49.02 -23.08 -27.37
C PRO A 77 48.39 -22.15 -26.31
N LEU A 78 48.92 -20.93 -26.17
CA LEU A 78 48.38 -19.89 -25.30
C LEU A 78 46.97 -19.46 -25.74
N LEU A 79 46.71 -19.26 -27.03
CA LEU A 79 45.39 -18.86 -27.54
C LEU A 79 44.34 -19.94 -27.32
N HIS A 80 44.69 -21.21 -27.53
CA HIS A 80 43.80 -22.33 -27.27
C HIS A 80 43.45 -22.48 -25.78
N SER A 81 44.41 -22.23 -24.88
CA SER A 81 44.16 -22.28 -23.44
C SER A 81 43.19 -21.18 -22.98
N VAL A 82 43.36 -19.95 -23.48
CA VAL A 82 42.50 -18.80 -23.18
C VAL A 82 41.09 -19.02 -23.71
N PHE A 83 40.95 -19.56 -24.93
CA PHE A 83 39.65 -19.88 -25.51
C PHE A 83 38.89 -20.93 -24.69
N ARG A 84 39.55 -22.03 -24.32
CA ARG A 84 38.93 -23.08 -23.48
C ARG A 84 38.51 -22.53 -22.12
N GLN A 85 39.27 -21.62 -21.53
CA GLN A 85 38.91 -20.97 -20.28
C GLN A 85 37.67 -20.07 -20.44
N ARG A 86 37.60 -19.28 -21.52
CA ARG A 86 36.44 -18.42 -21.82
C ARG A 86 35.18 -19.23 -22.10
N LEU A 87 35.27 -20.31 -22.87
CA LEU A 87 34.15 -21.23 -23.08
C LEU A 87 33.66 -21.85 -21.78
N LYS A 88 34.57 -22.32 -20.91
CA LYS A 88 34.19 -22.86 -19.59
C LYS A 88 33.44 -21.81 -18.76
N ASN A 89 33.91 -20.56 -18.76
CA ASN A 89 33.25 -19.48 -18.03
C ASN A 89 31.82 -19.22 -18.54
N ILE A 90 31.62 -19.27 -19.87
CA ILE A 90 30.29 -19.10 -20.48
C ILE A 90 29.36 -20.26 -20.09
N VAL A 91 29.85 -21.50 -20.17
CA VAL A 91 29.09 -22.70 -19.78
C VAL A 91 28.72 -22.66 -18.30
N ILE A 92 29.66 -22.31 -17.42
CA ILE A 92 29.41 -22.16 -15.99
C ILE A 92 28.39 -21.05 -15.74
N GLY A 93 28.50 -19.92 -16.43
CA GLY A 93 27.52 -18.84 -16.34
C GLY A 93 26.10 -19.29 -16.72
N PHE A 94 25.97 -20.11 -17.77
CA PHE A 94 24.69 -20.65 -18.21
C PHE A 94 24.10 -21.63 -17.18
N ILE A 95 24.95 -22.49 -16.60
CA ILE A 95 24.55 -23.40 -15.51
C ILE A 95 24.07 -22.61 -14.28
N LEU A 96 24.78 -21.53 -13.92
CA LEU A 96 24.39 -20.67 -12.79
C LEU A 96 23.08 -19.92 -13.07
N MET A 97 22.87 -19.43 -14.29
CA MET A 97 21.62 -18.77 -14.69
C MET A 97 20.41 -19.73 -14.56
N LEU A 98 20.53 -20.94 -15.10
CA LEU A 98 19.49 -21.97 -15.00
C LEU A 98 19.31 -22.47 -13.56
N GLY A 99 20.41 -22.64 -12.82
CA GLY A 99 20.40 -23.03 -11.41
C GLY A 99 19.70 -22.00 -10.53
N ALA A 100 19.97 -20.71 -10.74
CA ALA A 100 19.31 -19.63 -10.01
C ALA A 100 17.79 -19.64 -10.21
N TRP A 101 17.33 -19.89 -11.45
CA TRP A 101 15.90 -20.03 -11.75
C TRP A 101 15.26 -21.17 -10.93
N VAL A 102 15.90 -22.34 -10.92
CA VAL A 102 15.40 -23.52 -10.19
C VAL A 102 15.42 -23.30 -8.68
N ILE A 103 16.45 -22.64 -8.14
CA ILE A 103 16.55 -22.33 -6.71
C ILE A 103 15.40 -21.42 -6.27
N VAL A 104 15.16 -20.32 -6.98
CA VAL A 104 14.07 -19.39 -6.65
C VAL A 104 12.72 -20.10 -6.72
N ASP A 105 12.49 -20.91 -7.75
CA ASP A 105 11.27 -21.70 -7.90
C ASP A 105 11.06 -22.70 -6.76
N THR A 106 12.13 -23.35 -6.30
CA THR A 106 12.10 -24.30 -5.19
C THR A 106 11.79 -23.62 -3.86
N VAL A 107 12.42 -22.46 -3.61
CA VAL A 107 12.19 -21.68 -2.38
C VAL A 107 10.76 -21.18 -2.32
N MET A 108 10.23 -20.60 -3.41
CA MET A 108 8.86 -20.10 -3.46
C MET A 108 7.82 -21.19 -3.12
N LYS A 109 8.02 -22.41 -3.63
CA LYS A 109 7.12 -23.54 -3.31
C LYS A 109 7.20 -23.98 -1.87
N LEU A 110 8.39 -23.97 -1.27
CA LEU A 110 8.56 -24.31 0.14
C LEU A 110 7.74 -23.38 1.05
N PHE A 111 7.65 -22.10 0.69
CA PHE A 111 6.84 -21.11 1.43
C PHE A 111 5.36 -21.11 1.05
N LEU A 112 5.00 -21.40 -0.20
CA LEU A 112 3.62 -21.36 -0.68
C LEU A 112 2.87 -22.70 -0.58
N ASN A 113 3.55 -23.78 -0.17
CA ASN A 113 3.01 -25.15 -0.08
C ASN A 113 2.33 -25.63 -1.38
N ASP A 114 2.83 -25.15 -2.52
CA ASP A 114 2.34 -25.49 -3.85
C ASP A 114 3.17 -26.64 -4.43
N GLN A 115 2.50 -27.65 -4.98
CA GLN A 115 3.11 -28.86 -5.55
C GLN A 115 3.35 -28.74 -7.06
N GLN A 116 2.86 -27.67 -7.70
CA GLN A 116 2.95 -27.51 -9.15
C GLN A 116 4.22 -26.75 -9.56
N PHE A 117 5.02 -27.32 -10.48
CA PHE A 117 6.10 -26.58 -11.13
C PHE A 117 5.53 -25.53 -12.07
N GLY A 118 5.70 -24.26 -11.69
CA GLY A 118 5.16 -23.11 -12.41
C GLY A 118 6.21 -22.05 -12.61
N SER A 119 6.10 -21.33 -13.71
CA SER A 119 6.88 -20.13 -13.99
C SER A 119 6.59 -19.04 -12.94
N TRP A 120 7.46 -18.87 -11.94
CA TRP A 120 7.36 -17.75 -10.97
C TRP A 120 7.35 -16.38 -11.66
N ASN A 121 7.83 -16.31 -12.90
CA ASN A 121 7.80 -15.13 -13.75
C ASN A 121 6.44 -14.88 -14.44
N LYS A 122 5.36 -15.59 -14.06
CA LYS A 122 3.99 -15.32 -14.50
C LYS A 122 3.17 -14.81 -13.32
N ILE A 123 3.25 -13.51 -13.07
CA ILE A 123 2.48 -12.89 -11.98
C ILE A 123 1.07 -12.58 -12.49
N GLN A 124 0.07 -13.26 -11.92
CA GLN A 124 -1.33 -12.95 -12.13
C GLN A 124 -1.71 -11.81 -11.20
N CYS A 125 -1.83 -10.61 -11.77
CA CYS A 125 -2.43 -9.50 -11.04
C CYS A 125 -3.94 -9.73 -11.01
N ILE A 126 -4.46 -10.15 -9.86
CA ILE A 126 -5.89 -10.05 -9.58
C ILE A 126 -6.24 -8.58 -9.39
N ALA A 127 -7.43 -8.17 -9.83
CA ALA A 127 -7.94 -6.83 -9.58
C ALA A 127 -7.97 -6.60 -8.07
N GLN A 128 -7.03 -5.81 -7.56
CA GLN A 128 -7.15 -5.27 -6.21
C GLN A 128 -8.32 -4.29 -6.23
N PRO A 129 -9.10 -4.14 -5.14
CA PRO A 129 -10.09 -3.08 -5.05
C PRO A 129 -9.35 -1.78 -5.39
N VAL A 130 -9.73 -1.17 -6.51
CA VAL A 130 -9.19 0.13 -6.91
C VAL A 130 -9.46 1.02 -5.70
N PRO A 131 -8.43 1.57 -5.03
CA PRO A 131 -8.69 2.71 -4.18
C PRO A 131 -9.31 3.71 -5.15
N THR A 132 -10.61 3.94 -5.04
CA THR A 132 -11.31 4.99 -5.79
C THR A 132 -10.35 6.15 -5.75
N GLN A 133 -9.77 6.51 -6.91
CA GLN A 133 -8.72 7.52 -6.94
C GLN A 133 -9.23 8.65 -6.06
N GLY A 134 -8.52 8.90 -4.97
CA GLY A 134 -8.64 10.16 -4.30
C GLY A 134 -8.42 11.14 -5.42
N ALA A 135 -9.50 11.81 -5.82
CA ALA A 135 -9.39 13.03 -6.57
C ALA A 135 -8.52 13.91 -5.67
N PHE A 136 -7.21 13.88 -5.90
CA PHE A 136 -6.40 15.07 -5.82
C PHE A 136 -6.92 15.92 -6.97
N ALA A 137 -8.14 16.44 -6.80
CA ALA A 137 -8.52 17.69 -7.37
C ALA A 137 -7.33 18.58 -7.05
N ASN A 138 -6.70 19.11 -8.10
CA ASN A 138 -5.88 20.29 -7.95
C ASN A 138 -6.62 21.17 -6.95
N VAL A 139 -5.99 21.38 -5.79
CA VAL A 139 -6.35 22.47 -4.89
C VAL A 139 -5.89 23.73 -5.63
N GLY A 140 -6.58 23.99 -6.75
CA GLY A 140 -6.87 25.34 -7.17
C GLY A 140 -7.69 25.89 -6.03
N THR A 141 -7.11 26.88 -5.38
CA THR A 141 -7.69 27.73 -4.37
C THR A 141 -9.01 28.33 -4.84
N THR A 142 -10.08 27.56 -4.72
CA THR A 142 -11.49 27.98 -4.70
C THR A 142 -12.24 26.83 -4.04
N GLY A 143 -12.50 26.98 -2.73
CA GLY A 143 -13.06 25.93 -1.90
C GLY A 143 -14.40 25.41 -2.43
N THR A 144 -14.54 24.09 -2.48
CA THR A 144 -15.80 23.40 -2.20
C THR A 144 -15.43 22.05 -1.62
N SER A 145 -15.50 21.97 -0.29
CA SER A 145 -15.60 20.72 0.46
C SER A 145 -16.73 19.90 -0.15
N THR A 146 -16.41 18.79 -0.84
CA THR A 146 -17.41 17.76 -1.15
C THR A 146 -17.72 16.98 0.13
N THR A 147 -18.40 17.70 1.03
CA THR A 147 -19.27 17.12 2.03
C THR A 147 -20.20 16.13 1.31
N PRO A 148 -20.39 14.89 1.79
CA PRO A 148 -21.37 13.99 1.19
C PRO A 148 -22.71 14.71 1.08
N THR A 149 -23.32 14.74 -0.10
CA THR A 149 -24.57 15.48 -0.40
C THR A 149 -25.73 15.13 0.55
N VAL A 150 -25.63 13.99 1.23
CA VAL A 150 -26.58 13.54 2.27
C VAL A 150 -26.49 14.39 3.56
N ILE A 151 -25.30 14.92 3.91
CA ILE A 151 -25.07 15.58 5.20
C ILE A 151 -25.34 17.09 5.13
N THR A 152 -25.18 17.73 3.96
CA THR A 152 -25.51 19.17 3.80
C THR A 152 -26.98 19.44 4.07
N ASN A 153 -27.84 18.47 3.72
CA ASN A 153 -29.30 18.53 3.91
C ASN A 153 -29.78 17.88 5.21
N ALA A 154 -28.87 17.32 6.02
CA ALA A 154 -29.24 16.79 7.32
C ALA A 154 -29.73 17.94 8.22
N SER A 155 -30.94 17.78 8.76
CA SER A 155 -31.51 18.69 9.74
C SER A 155 -30.61 18.74 10.96
N SER A 156 -30.03 19.91 11.22
CA SER A 156 -29.25 20.15 12.43
C SER A 156 -30.10 20.84 13.49
N THR A 157 -29.69 20.68 14.74
CA THR A 157 -30.35 21.23 15.90
C THR A 157 -29.33 21.70 16.92
N ALA A 158 -29.73 22.68 17.73
CA ALA A 158 -28.94 23.11 18.86
C ALA A 158 -29.26 22.24 20.07
N ILE A 159 -28.23 21.73 20.74
CA ILE A 159 -28.35 20.85 21.90
C ILE A 159 -27.46 21.40 23.00
N SER A 160 -28.03 21.57 24.18
CA SER A 160 -27.31 22.02 25.36
C SER A 160 -27.83 21.32 26.61
N GLY A 161 -27.02 21.37 27.67
CA GLY A 161 -27.37 20.81 28.96
C GLY A 161 -26.16 20.75 29.88
N THR A 162 -26.21 19.87 30.87
CA THR A 162 -25.14 19.74 31.86
C THR A 162 -24.98 18.29 32.30
N VAL A 163 -23.72 17.83 32.42
CA VAL A 163 -23.37 16.49 32.90
C VAL A 163 -22.39 16.64 34.05
N GLY A 164 -22.77 16.18 35.25
CA GLY A 164 -21.94 16.31 36.45
C GLY A 164 -21.53 17.77 36.75
N GLY A 165 -22.42 18.73 36.48
CA GLY A 165 -22.16 20.17 36.67
C GLY A 165 -21.35 20.85 35.57
N LYS A 166 -20.85 20.12 34.55
CA LYS A 166 -20.19 20.71 33.37
C LYS A 166 -21.20 20.94 32.24
N PRO A 167 -21.29 22.16 31.68
CA PRO A 167 -22.16 22.42 30.54
C PRO A 167 -21.64 21.73 29.27
N TYR A 168 -22.57 21.39 28.39
CA TYR A 168 -22.27 21.02 27.00
C TYR A 168 -23.15 21.85 26.08
N LEU A 169 -22.62 22.19 24.90
CA LEU A 169 -23.32 22.98 23.89
C LEU A 169 -22.81 22.59 22.50
N CYS A 170 -23.74 22.34 21.60
CA CYS A 170 -23.50 22.25 20.18
C CYS A 170 -24.63 22.97 19.46
N THR A 171 -24.30 23.96 18.65
CA THR A 171 -25.29 24.80 17.95
C THR A 171 -25.70 24.24 16.60
N ASP A 172 -24.88 23.38 16.00
CA ASP A 172 -25.09 22.79 14.68
C ASP A 172 -24.87 21.27 14.75
N CYS A 173 -25.68 20.58 15.55
CA CYS A 173 -25.56 19.14 15.77
C CYS A 173 -26.55 18.33 14.95
N VAL A 174 -26.13 17.16 14.48
CA VAL A 174 -26.97 16.21 13.74
C VAL A 174 -27.09 14.92 14.54
N ASP A 175 -28.27 14.30 14.52
CA ASP A 175 -28.47 12.95 15.06
C ASP A 175 -27.80 11.92 14.14
N LEU A 176 -26.78 11.23 14.63
CA LEU A 176 -26.06 10.22 13.87
C LEU A 176 -26.97 9.06 13.44
N ARG A 177 -28.07 8.78 14.15
CA ARG A 177 -29.03 7.76 13.72
C ARG A 177 -29.74 8.12 12.43
N SER A 178 -30.02 9.41 12.22
CA SER A 178 -30.60 9.90 10.96
C SER A 178 -29.67 9.68 9.76
N LEU A 179 -28.37 9.49 10.04
CA LEU A 179 -27.32 9.19 9.07
C LEU A 179 -27.03 7.69 8.96
N GLY A 180 -27.78 6.82 9.66
CA GLY A 180 -27.65 5.37 9.59
C GLY A 180 -26.64 4.76 10.57
N PHE A 181 -26.08 5.53 11.50
CA PHE A 181 -25.16 4.98 12.50
C PHE A 181 -25.89 4.17 13.57
N ASN A 182 -25.24 3.08 14.02
CA ASN A 182 -25.69 2.32 15.18
C ASN A 182 -25.13 2.96 16.46
N CYS A 183 -26.02 3.56 17.25
CA CYS A 183 -25.65 4.19 18.53
C CYS A 183 -26.14 3.38 19.73
N LYS A 184 -25.27 3.18 20.72
CA LYS A 184 -25.60 2.54 22.00
C LYS A 184 -26.54 3.40 22.84
N GLU A 185 -26.21 4.68 23.00
CA GLU A 185 -26.93 5.60 23.89
C GLU A 185 -28.11 6.25 23.19
N SER A 186 -29.22 6.51 23.90
CA SER A 186 -30.47 7.05 23.34
C SER A 186 -30.31 8.44 22.72
N GLN A 187 -29.32 9.23 23.13
CA GLN A 187 -28.92 10.48 22.48
C GLN A 187 -27.56 10.27 21.80
N CYS A 188 -27.46 10.64 20.52
CA CYS A 188 -26.29 10.34 19.71
C CYS A 188 -26.03 11.43 18.66
N PHE A 189 -25.61 12.59 19.15
CA PHE A 189 -25.42 13.77 18.35
C PHE A 189 -23.95 14.05 18.10
N LEU A 190 -23.68 14.72 16.99
CA LEU A 190 -22.35 15.17 16.63
C LEU A 190 -22.45 16.47 15.85
N ASP A 191 -21.43 17.32 15.97
CA ASP A 191 -21.30 18.52 15.16
C ASP A 191 -21.44 18.15 13.66
N LYS A 192 -22.18 18.95 12.90
CA LYS A 192 -22.55 18.65 11.51
C LYS A 192 -21.33 18.43 10.62
N GLY A 193 -20.28 19.23 10.79
CA GLY A 193 -19.03 19.07 10.04
C GLY A 193 -18.30 17.78 10.42
N THR A 194 -18.27 17.47 11.71
CA THR A 194 -17.67 16.24 12.24
C THR A 194 -18.45 14.99 11.80
N ALA A 195 -19.79 15.05 11.79
CA ALA A 195 -20.66 14.00 11.30
C ALA A 195 -20.43 13.71 9.81
N ALA A 196 -20.15 14.74 9.01
CA ALA A 196 -19.83 14.55 7.60
C ALA A 196 -18.52 13.77 7.38
N LYS A 197 -17.47 14.10 8.14
CA LYS A 197 -16.19 13.38 8.12
C LYS A 197 -16.38 11.93 8.57
N LEU A 198 -17.16 11.72 9.63
CA LEU A 198 -17.44 10.38 10.14
C LEU A 198 -18.27 9.54 9.15
N ALA A 199 -19.22 10.15 8.45
CA ALA A 199 -20.03 9.48 7.43
C ALA A 199 -19.18 8.95 6.27
N GLN A 200 -18.15 9.68 5.84
CA GLN A 200 -17.19 9.19 4.84
C GLN A 200 -16.51 7.90 5.31
N LEU A 201 -16.11 7.84 6.58
CA LEU A 201 -15.45 6.67 7.17
C LEU A 201 -16.38 5.46 7.32
N SER A 202 -17.65 5.71 7.64
CA SER A 202 -18.67 4.67 7.88
C SER A 202 -19.01 3.82 6.65
N SER A 203 -18.73 4.33 5.45
CA SER A 203 -18.92 3.60 4.19
C SER A 203 -17.99 2.38 4.07
N THR A 204 -16.84 2.45 4.72
CA THR A 204 -15.77 1.42 4.66
C THR A 204 -15.72 0.61 5.94
N TYR A 205 -16.03 1.22 7.08
CA TYR A 205 -15.95 0.58 8.39
C TYR A 205 -17.33 0.60 9.08
N PRO A 206 -17.86 -0.55 9.51
CA PRO A 206 -19.09 -0.61 10.28
C PRO A 206 -18.88 -0.08 11.70
N LEU A 207 -19.04 1.24 11.85
CA LEU A 207 -18.88 1.93 13.13
C LEU A 207 -20.12 1.74 14.00
N ARG A 208 -19.93 1.23 15.21
CA ARG A 208 -20.93 1.27 16.28
C ARG A 208 -20.50 2.30 17.30
N ILE A 209 -21.23 3.41 17.36
CA ILE A 209 -20.99 4.53 18.25
C ILE A 209 -21.40 4.12 19.68
N THR A 210 -20.42 4.08 20.58
CA THR A 210 -20.61 3.73 21.98
C THR A 210 -20.85 4.96 22.84
N GLU A 211 -20.27 6.10 22.45
CA GLU A 211 -20.50 7.39 23.10
C GLU A 211 -20.35 8.53 22.09
N ALA A 212 -21.23 9.53 22.22
CA ALA A 212 -21.23 10.75 21.40
C ALA A 212 -21.70 11.92 22.28
N MET A 213 -22.32 12.93 21.71
CA MET A 213 -22.99 13.98 22.47
C MET A 213 -24.46 13.62 22.75
N PRO A 214 -25.02 13.95 23.92
CA PRO A 214 -24.35 14.46 25.12
C PRO A 214 -23.42 13.45 25.78
N PRO A 215 -22.36 13.91 26.48
CA PRO A 215 -21.49 13.02 27.23
C PRO A 215 -22.28 12.27 28.31
N THR A 216 -21.99 11.00 28.52
CA THR A 216 -22.65 10.20 29.57
C THR A 216 -22.04 10.44 30.94
N VAL A 217 -20.74 10.77 30.96
CA VAL A 217 -19.96 11.04 32.15
C VAL A 217 -19.11 12.28 31.99
N ARG A 218 -18.53 12.76 33.10
CA ARG A 218 -17.65 13.92 33.09
C ARG A 218 -16.29 13.54 32.50
N HIS A 219 -16.02 14.06 31.30
CA HIS A 219 -14.74 13.90 30.64
C HIS A 219 -13.74 15.02 31.01
N SER A 220 -12.45 14.69 30.90
CA SER A 220 -11.35 15.67 30.99
C SER A 220 -11.23 16.49 29.70
N ALA A 221 -11.45 15.87 28.54
CA ALA A 221 -11.50 16.53 27.25
C ALA A 221 -12.91 17.09 26.95
N GLU A 222 -12.99 18.26 26.34
CA GLU A 222 -14.26 18.95 26.04
C GLU A 222 -14.94 18.47 24.76
N CYS A 223 -14.31 17.59 23.98
CA CYS A 223 -14.79 17.28 22.63
C CYS A 223 -16.17 16.59 22.61
N HIS A 224 -16.53 15.80 23.64
CA HIS A 224 -17.90 15.27 23.77
C HIS A 224 -18.90 16.36 24.16
N SER A 225 -18.44 17.39 24.87
CA SER A 225 -19.25 18.55 25.27
C SER A 225 -19.50 19.54 24.13
N THR A 226 -18.81 19.41 23.01
CA THR A 226 -18.98 20.24 21.80
C THR A 226 -19.37 19.44 20.56
N GLY A 227 -19.41 18.11 20.63
CA GLY A 227 -19.74 17.26 19.50
C GLY A 227 -18.61 17.08 18.48
N HIS A 228 -17.34 17.21 18.87
CA HIS A 228 -16.17 17.05 17.97
C HIS A 228 -15.44 15.72 18.13
N CYS A 229 -15.97 14.80 18.93
CA CYS A 229 -15.43 13.45 19.03
C CYS A 229 -16.53 12.43 19.37
N VAL A 230 -16.23 11.16 19.07
CA VAL A 230 -17.06 10.00 19.43
C VAL A 230 -16.17 8.85 19.86
N ASP A 231 -16.71 7.98 20.71
CA ASP A 231 -16.14 6.66 20.94
C ASP A 231 -16.91 5.64 20.11
N ALA A 232 -16.18 4.77 19.44
CA ALA A 232 -16.76 3.76 18.56
C ALA A 232 -16.08 2.41 18.71
N THR A 233 -16.84 1.37 18.44
CA THR A 233 -16.36 0.00 18.21
C THR A 233 -16.44 -0.31 16.73
N ILE A 234 -15.51 -1.12 16.23
CA ILE A 234 -15.36 -1.42 14.80
C ILE A 234 -15.15 -2.92 14.66
N SER A 235 -16.08 -3.62 14.01
CA SER A 235 -16.11 -5.09 14.03
C SER A 235 -15.07 -5.76 13.12
N ASN A 236 -14.63 -5.07 12.07
CA ASN A 236 -13.65 -5.58 11.10
C ASN A 236 -12.22 -5.11 11.35
N VAL A 237 -11.96 -4.46 12.50
CA VAL A 237 -10.61 -4.05 12.91
C VAL A 237 -10.24 -4.82 14.18
N THR A 238 -9.53 -5.92 13.98
CA THR A 238 -9.32 -6.98 14.96
C THR A 238 -7.89 -7.10 15.44
N ASN A 239 -6.93 -6.51 14.71
CA ASN A 239 -5.51 -6.60 15.01
C ASN A 239 -4.77 -5.26 14.80
N ALA A 240 -3.51 -5.23 15.22
CA ALA A 240 -2.67 -4.01 15.14
C ALA A 240 -2.49 -3.48 13.72
N SER A 241 -2.36 -4.36 12.71
CA SER A 241 -2.14 -3.93 11.32
C SER A 241 -3.39 -3.26 10.77
N GLU A 242 -4.56 -3.84 10.99
CA GLU A 242 -5.84 -3.26 10.60
C GLU A 242 -6.10 -1.94 11.35
N ALA A 243 -5.73 -1.85 12.63
CA ALA A 243 -5.86 -0.61 13.41
C ALA A 243 -5.03 0.54 12.82
N VAL A 244 -3.82 0.24 12.33
CA VAL A 244 -2.97 1.22 11.65
C VAL A 244 -3.58 1.65 10.31
N ILE A 245 -4.09 0.70 9.52
CA ILE A 245 -4.78 1.00 8.25
C ILE A 245 -5.99 1.89 8.51
N PHE A 246 -6.83 1.52 9.48
CA PHE A 246 -7.98 2.30 9.90
C PHE A 246 -7.59 3.71 10.33
N ALA A 247 -6.55 3.86 11.17
CA ALA A 247 -6.10 5.18 11.63
C ALA A 247 -5.65 6.08 10.47
N ASN A 248 -4.97 5.51 9.46
CA ASN A 248 -4.58 6.24 8.26
C ASN A 248 -5.79 6.64 7.41
N THR A 249 -6.76 5.73 7.22
CA THR A 249 -8.01 6.04 6.50
C THR A 249 -8.82 7.12 7.22
N ALA A 250 -8.94 7.03 8.54
CA ALA A 250 -9.60 8.05 9.36
C ALA A 250 -8.90 9.41 9.22
N SER A 251 -7.57 9.43 9.29
CA SER A 251 -6.79 10.66 9.15
C SER A 251 -6.99 11.33 7.79
N ALA A 252 -7.12 10.54 6.72
CA ALA A 252 -7.43 11.05 5.38
C ALA A 252 -8.83 11.70 5.30
N ALA A 253 -9.78 11.23 6.10
CA ALA A 253 -11.10 11.84 6.28
C ALA A 253 -11.12 13.01 7.28
N GLY A 254 -9.95 13.43 7.80
CA GLY A 254 -9.85 14.50 8.80
C GLY A 254 -10.26 14.07 10.21
N ILE A 255 -10.26 12.76 10.49
CA ILE A 255 -10.52 12.18 11.81
C ILE A 255 -9.23 11.57 12.38
N ARG A 256 -8.81 12.04 13.54
CA ARG A 256 -7.75 11.36 14.30
C ARG A 256 -8.35 10.21 15.08
N ALA A 257 -8.00 8.98 14.71
CA ALA A 257 -8.36 7.79 15.47
C ALA A 257 -7.29 7.44 16.51
N VAL A 258 -7.72 7.16 17.73
CA VAL A 258 -6.88 6.63 18.80
C VAL A 258 -7.42 5.25 19.17
N TRP A 259 -6.55 4.24 19.15
CA TRP A 259 -6.90 2.88 19.55
C TRP A 259 -6.85 2.73 21.07
N GLU A 260 -7.85 2.09 21.65
CA GLU A 260 -7.92 1.85 23.09
C GLU A 260 -8.35 0.40 23.36
N GLY A 261 -7.52 -0.37 24.08
CA GLY A 261 -7.81 -1.79 24.29
C GLY A 261 -7.10 -2.43 25.48
N ALA A 262 -7.55 -3.61 25.91
CA ALA A 262 -6.98 -4.29 27.08
C ALA A 262 -5.57 -4.87 26.82
N ASP A 263 -5.23 -5.15 25.56
CA ASP A 263 -3.96 -5.75 25.16
C ASP A 263 -2.85 -4.71 24.90
N CYS A 264 -1.86 -4.68 25.78
CA CYS A 264 -0.72 -3.78 25.66
C CYS A 264 0.25 -4.17 24.54
N ALA A 265 0.28 -5.43 24.11
CA ALA A 265 1.12 -5.85 22.99
C ALA A 265 0.58 -5.28 21.66
N THR A 266 -0.74 -5.28 21.47
CA THR A 266 -1.38 -4.62 20.33
C THR A 266 -1.11 -3.11 20.31
N ARG A 267 -1.23 -2.44 21.46
CA ARG A 267 -0.85 -1.03 21.61
C ARG A 267 0.58 -0.77 21.14
N ASP A 268 1.54 -1.57 21.60
CA ASP A 268 2.97 -1.37 21.28
C ASP A 268 3.24 -1.54 19.79
N LYS A 269 2.59 -2.50 19.14
CA LYS A 269 2.66 -2.67 17.68
C LYS A 269 2.11 -1.45 16.93
N ILE A 270 0.98 -0.90 17.36
CA ILE A 270 0.38 0.29 16.74
C ILE A 270 1.28 1.52 16.93
N ARG A 271 1.79 1.76 18.15
CA ARG A 271 2.73 2.86 18.44
C ARG A 271 4.01 2.75 17.62
N ALA A 272 4.57 1.54 17.49
CA ALA A 272 5.76 1.30 16.70
C ALA A 272 5.52 1.53 15.20
N ALA A 273 4.40 1.05 14.66
CA ALA A 273 4.04 1.21 13.25
C ALA A 273 3.74 2.67 12.86
N THR A 274 3.15 3.44 13.78
CA THR A 274 2.81 4.86 13.53
C THR A 274 3.93 5.83 13.92
N GLY A 275 4.89 5.40 14.73
CA GLY A 275 5.89 6.29 15.35
C GLY A 275 5.28 7.30 16.33
N ASN A 276 4.02 7.14 16.74
CA ASN A 276 3.31 8.08 17.59
C ASN A 276 2.83 7.41 18.89
N PRO A 277 3.34 7.82 20.07
CA PRO A 277 2.94 7.22 21.35
C PRO A 277 1.47 7.51 21.72
N ARG A 278 0.84 8.51 21.10
CA ARG A 278 -0.57 8.88 21.34
C ARG A 278 -1.54 8.21 20.36
N SER A 279 -1.07 7.31 19.50
CA SER A 279 -1.91 6.56 18.55
C SER A 279 -2.73 5.45 19.22
N ALA A 280 -2.27 4.97 20.38
CA ALA A 280 -2.88 3.86 21.08
C ALA A 280 -2.64 3.93 22.59
N TYR A 281 -3.60 3.46 23.38
CA TYR A 281 -3.49 3.25 24.83
C TYR A 281 -3.99 1.86 25.22
N CYS A 282 -3.45 1.30 26.30
CA CYS A 282 -3.95 0.07 26.90
C CYS A 282 -4.25 0.23 28.40
N LYS A 283 -4.82 -0.81 29.01
CA LYS A 283 -5.21 -0.82 30.42
C LYS A 283 -4.10 -0.48 31.43
N SER A 284 -2.83 -0.64 31.07
CA SER A 284 -1.70 -0.30 31.93
C SER A 284 -1.26 1.16 31.82
N ASP A 285 -1.73 1.89 30.82
CA ASP A 285 -1.47 3.32 30.69
C ASP A 285 -2.27 4.09 31.75
N SER A 286 -1.67 5.15 32.29
CA SER A 286 -2.29 5.97 33.34
C SER A 286 -3.62 6.55 32.86
N GLY A 287 -4.71 6.30 33.59
CA GLY A 287 -6.06 6.76 33.26
C GLY A 287 -6.90 5.77 32.46
N PHE A 288 -6.33 4.65 31.99
CA PHE A 288 -6.98 3.69 31.10
C PHE A 288 -7.30 2.33 31.76
N GLY A 289 -7.19 2.22 33.08
CA GLY A 289 -7.45 0.97 33.81
C GLY A 289 -8.88 0.42 33.71
N HIS A 290 -9.82 1.23 33.21
CA HIS A 290 -11.23 0.85 33.01
C HIS A 290 -11.49 0.18 31.65
N ILE A 291 -10.51 0.13 30.75
CA ILE A 291 -10.67 -0.50 29.43
C ILE A 291 -10.81 -2.01 29.58
N THR A 292 -11.96 -2.54 29.13
CA THR A 292 -12.27 -3.98 29.14
C THR A 292 -12.33 -4.60 27.74
N GLY A 293 -12.36 -3.77 26.69
CA GLY A 293 -12.43 -4.20 25.29
C GLY A 293 -11.91 -3.14 24.32
N THR A 294 -11.76 -3.54 23.06
CA THR A 294 -11.26 -2.66 22.00
C THR A 294 -12.30 -1.61 21.61
N HIS A 295 -11.91 -0.35 21.62
CA HIS A 295 -12.68 0.77 21.11
C HIS A 295 -11.73 1.83 20.53
N TYR A 296 -12.32 2.83 19.89
CA TYR A 296 -11.63 3.91 19.21
C TYR A 296 -12.22 5.24 19.62
N SER A 297 -11.38 6.14 20.11
CA SER A 297 -11.74 7.55 20.25
C SER A 297 -11.40 8.27 18.96
N LEU A 298 -12.44 8.79 18.30
CA LEU A 298 -12.38 9.44 17.01
C LEU A 298 -12.56 10.94 17.20
N TYR A 299 -11.52 11.71 16.92
CA TYR A 299 -11.52 13.17 17.08
C TYR A 299 -11.56 13.84 15.72
N SER A 300 -12.44 14.83 15.53
CA SER A 300 -12.27 15.75 14.41
C SER A 300 -10.99 16.54 14.61
N ASN A 301 -10.11 16.52 13.60
CA ASN A 301 -9.07 17.53 13.45
C ASN A 301 -9.65 18.84 12.94
#